data_AF-A0A7Z9C9N0-F1
#
_entry.id   AF-A0A7Z9C9N0-F1
#
_cell.length_a   1.000
_cell.length_b   1.000
_cell.length_c   1.000
_cell.angle_alpha   90.00
_cell.angle_beta   90.00
_cell.angle_gamma   90.00
#
_symmetry.space_group_name_H-M   'P 1'
#
loop_
_entity.id
_entity.type
_entity.pdbx_description
1 polymer ?
#
loop_
_entity_poly.entity_id
_entity_poly.type
_entity_poly.pdbx_seq_one_letter_code
_entity_poly.pdbx_strand_id
1 'polypeptide(L)'
;MEILEAFDLVGTYCGAAALAGCAPNTVRRYVELRRAGDPIPKRASRARIIDEYMGKIEELVARSQGQIQAKKVHEKLVAMGFTGSQRTTDKAVREAKQEWKACRARVYRPWIAEPGGITLVLLTLD
;
A
#
# COMPACT_ATOMS: atom_id res chain seq x y z
N MET A 1 -7.72 -7.98 -17.62
CA MET A 1 -7.70 -9.39 -17.18
C MET A 1 -6.39 -9.61 -16.43
N GLU A 2 -6.39 -10.37 -15.35
CA GLU A 2 -5.15 -10.69 -14.63
C GLU A 2 -4.23 -11.58 -15.48
N ILE A 3 -2.90 -11.48 -15.30
CA ILE A 3 -1.91 -12.11 -16.20
C ILE A 3 -2.05 -13.64 -16.22
N LEU A 4 -2.23 -14.25 -15.04
CA LEU A 4 -2.35 -15.70 -14.91
C LEU A 4 -3.73 -16.22 -15.34
N GLU A 5 -4.78 -15.46 -15.05
CA GLU A 5 -6.14 -15.75 -15.51
C GLU A 5 -6.21 -15.76 -17.04
N ALA A 6 -5.56 -14.79 -17.70
CA ALA A 6 -5.46 -14.74 -19.15
C ALA A 6 -4.72 -15.95 -19.74
N PHE A 7 -3.69 -16.45 -19.03
CA PHE A 7 -2.98 -17.65 -19.45
C PHE A 7 -3.81 -18.92 -19.25
N ASP A 8 -4.54 -19.03 -18.14
CA ASP A 8 -5.42 -20.18 -17.89
C ASP A 8 -6.59 -20.24 -18.88
N LEU A 9 -7.06 -19.09 -19.37
CA LEU A 9 -8.10 -19.02 -20.40
C LEU A 9 -7.61 -19.39 -21.81
N VAL A 10 -6.45 -18.86 -22.23
CA VAL A 10 -5.99 -18.95 -23.63
C VAL A 10 -4.96 -20.06 -23.85
N GLY A 11 -4.19 -20.43 -22.82
CA GLY A 11 -3.15 -21.45 -22.89
C GLY A 11 -1.87 -21.06 -23.65
N THR A 12 -1.80 -19.86 -24.24
CA THR A 12 -0.61 -19.39 -24.97
C THR A 12 -0.08 -18.07 -24.40
N TYR A 13 1.24 -17.89 -24.41
CA TYR A 13 1.87 -16.68 -23.86
C TYR A 13 1.52 -15.42 -24.65
N CYS A 14 1.51 -15.49 -25.99
CA CYS A 14 1.20 -14.34 -26.84
C CYS A 14 -0.28 -13.93 -26.74
N GLY A 15 -1.19 -14.90 -26.72
CA GLY A 15 -2.63 -14.62 -26.59
C GLY A 15 -2.98 -14.05 -25.21
N ALA A 16 -2.42 -14.62 -24.14
CA ALA A 16 -2.59 -14.10 -22.79
C ALA A 16 -2.02 -12.68 -22.63
N ALA A 17 -0.85 -12.41 -23.22
CA ALA A 17 -0.23 -11.09 -23.22
C ALA A 17 -1.09 -10.02 -23.87
N ALA A 18 -1.74 -10.34 -25.00
CA ALA A 18 -2.67 -9.44 -25.68
C ALA A 18 -3.90 -9.11 -24.80
N LEU A 19 -4.46 -10.10 -24.09
CA LEU A 19 -5.60 -9.91 -23.19
C LEU A 19 -5.25 -9.16 -21.90
N ALA A 20 -4.05 -9.41 -21.35
CA ALA A 20 -3.58 -8.78 -20.12
C ALA A 20 -2.89 -7.42 -20.35
N GLY A 21 -2.61 -7.04 -21.61
CA GLY A 21 -1.94 -5.79 -21.96
C GLY A 21 -0.47 -5.74 -21.49
N CYS A 22 0.23 -6.88 -21.51
CA CYS A 22 1.62 -6.98 -21.06
C CYS A 22 2.51 -7.67 -22.12
N ALA A 23 3.82 -7.74 -21.89
CA ALA A 23 4.73 -8.45 -22.78
C ALA A 23 4.62 -9.99 -22.58
N PRO A 24 4.71 -10.82 -23.64
CA PRO A 24 4.67 -12.29 -23.51
C PRO A 24 5.72 -12.87 -22.55
N ASN A 25 6.90 -12.25 -22.47
CA ASN A 25 7.95 -12.64 -21.53
C ASN A 25 7.53 -12.46 -20.06
N THR A 26 6.66 -11.48 -19.76
CA THR A 26 6.10 -11.27 -18.43
C THR A 26 5.14 -12.40 -18.07
N VAL A 27 4.25 -12.78 -18.99
CA VAL A 27 3.35 -13.93 -18.81
C VAL A 27 4.16 -15.19 -18.56
N ARG A 28 5.16 -15.47 -19.41
CA ARG A 28 6.05 -16.62 -19.27
C ARG A 28 6.71 -16.66 -17.89
N ARG A 29 7.34 -15.56 -17.47
CA ARG A 29 7.97 -15.44 -16.15
C ARG A 29 6.99 -15.73 -15.02
N TYR A 30 5.77 -15.20 -15.08
CA TYR A 30 4.77 -15.36 -14.02
C TYR A 30 4.24 -16.80 -13.96
N VAL A 31 4.06 -17.44 -15.11
CA VAL A 31 3.68 -18.86 -15.20
C VAL A 31 4.79 -19.76 -14.66
N GLU A 32 6.05 -19.48 -14.99
CA GLU A 32 7.21 -20.22 -14.48
C GLU A 32 7.33 -20.11 -12.96
N LEU A 33 7.19 -18.89 -12.41
CA LEU A 33 7.15 -18.67 -10.95
C LEU A 33 6.02 -19.43 -10.27
N ARG A 34 4.80 -19.39 -10.84
CA ARG A 34 3.65 -20.15 -10.32
C ARG A 34 3.91 -21.65 -10.34
N ARG A 35 4.51 -22.18 -11.41
CA ARG A 35 4.85 -23.60 -11.53
C ARG A 35 5.93 -24.03 -10.53
N ALA A 36 6.87 -23.15 -10.21
CA ALA A 36 7.87 -23.36 -9.17
C ALA A 36 7.29 -23.25 -7.74
N GLY A 37 6.05 -22.75 -7.59
CA GLY A 37 5.48 -22.40 -6.29
C GLY A 37 6.10 -21.14 -5.68
N ASP A 38 6.90 -20.40 -6.46
CA ASP A 38 7.57 -19.20 -6.01
C ASP A 38 6.58 -18.02 -5.94
N PRO A 39 6.75 -17.14 -4.94
CA PRO A 39 5.94 -15.93 -4.86
C PRO A 39 6.21 -15.04 -6.08
N ILE A 40 5.13 -14.52 -6.68
CA ILE A 40 5.24 -13.52 -7.74
C ILE A 40 5.91 -12.27 -7.14
N PRO A 41 7.05 -11.82 -7.68
CA PRO A 41 7.80 -10.73 -7.09
C PRO A 41 6.98 -9.45 -7.18
N LYS A 42 6.53 -8.96 -6.04
CA LYS A 42 6.10 -7.57 -5.93
C LYS A 42 7.32 -6.70 -6.23
N ARG A 43 7.15 -5.66 -7.05
CA ARG A 43 8.21 -4.70 -7.30
C ARG A 43 8.67 -4.14 -5.95
N ALA A 44 9.86 -4.52 -5.51
CA ALA A 44 10.44 -3.97 -4.29
C ALA A 44 10.57 -2.46 -4.47
N SER A 45 10.05 -1.69 -3.51
CA SER A 45 10.37 -0.27 -3.42
C SER A 45 11.87 -0.14 -3.20
N ARG A 46 12.54 0.66 -4.02
CA ARG A 46 13.94 1.02 -3.76
C ARG A 46 14.01 1.82 -2.47
N ALA A 47 15.04 1.57 -1.65
CA ALA A 47 15.33 2.37 -0.48
C ALA A 47 15.48 3.85 -0.89
N ARG A 48 14.76 4.73 -0.19
CA ARG A 48 14.80 6.18 -0.34
C ARG A 48 15.56 6.75 0.85
N ILE A 49 16.28 7.85 0.65
CA ILE A 49 16.99 8.58 1.72
C ILE A 49 16.04 8.95 2.88
N ILE A 50 14.76 9.20 2.58
CA ILE A 50 13.76 9.53 3.61
C ILE A 50 13.38 8.36 4.51
N ASP A 51 13.62 7.12 4.07
CA ASP A 51 13.18 5.93 4.82
C ASP A 51 13.90 5.85 6.18
N GLU A 52 15.15 6.33 6.28
CA GLU A 52 15.91 6.46 7.55
C GLU A 52 15.23 7.40 8.56
N TYR A 53 14.46 8.37 8.08
CA TYR A 53 13.81 9.39 8.90
C TYR A 53 12.34 9.09 9.19
N MET A 54 11.78 7.98 8.65
CA MET A 54 10.36 7.65 8.80
C MET A 54 9.94 7.51 10.26
N GLY A 55 10.75 6.87 11.10
CA GLY A 55 10.46 6.76 12.54
C GLY A 55 10.30 8.13 13.21
N LYS A 56 11.10 9.14 12.80
CA LYS A 56 10.98 10.51 13.32
C LYS A 56 9.72 11.20 12.81
N ILE A 57 9.38 11.01 11.53
CA ILE A 57 8.18 11.56 10.93
C ILE A 57 6.93 11.03 11.65
N GLU A 58 6.86 9.71 11.86
CA GLU A 58 5.77 9.04 12.56
C GLU A 58 5.64 9.53 14.01
N GLU A 59 6.76 9.65 14.73
CA GLU A 59 6.78 10.21 16.08
C GLU A 59 6.19 11.63 16.13
N LEU A 60 6.60 12.51 15.21
CA LEU A 60 6.11 13.89 15.12
C LEU A 60 4.63 13.97 14.74
N VAL A 61 4.17 13.11 13.84
CA VAL A 61 2.75 12.98 13.47
C VAL A 61 1.95 12.48 14.66
N ALA A 62 2.43 11.46 15.37
CA ALA A 62 1.75 10.90 16.54
C ALA A 62 1.64 11.92 17.68
N ARG A 63 2.73 12.61 18.03
CA ARG A 63 2.76 13.65 19.08
C ARG A 63 1.84 14.82 18.78
N SER A 64 1.68 15.16 17.50
CA SER A 64 0.80 16.25 17.07
C SER A 64 -0.63 15.81 16.75
N GLN A 65 -0.98 14.54 17.00
CA GLN A 65 -2.27 13.98 16.64
C GLN A 65 -2.63 14.22 15.16
N GLY A 66 -1.65 14.12 14.26
CA GLY A 66 -1.83 14.34 12.83
C GLY A 66 -1.91 15.80 12.37
N GLN A 67 -1.79 16.78 13.28
CA GLN A 67 -1.97 18.20 12.94
C GLN A 67 -0.68 18.86 12.42
N ILE A 68 0.51 18.30 12.66
CA ILE A 68 1.78 18.95 12.27
C ILE A 68 1.88 19.24 10.77
N GLN A 69 2.32 20.44 10.40
CA GLN A 69 2.56 20.81 9.01
C GLN A 69 3.85 20.16 8.48
N ALA A 70 3.81 19.67 7.23
CA ALA A 70 4.97 19.04 6.60
C ALA A 70 6.19 19.95 6.51
N LYS A 71 6.00 21.27 6.32
CA LYS A 71 7.08 22.27 6.38
C LYS A 71 7.85 22.23 7.71
N LYS A 72 7.14 22.14 8.84
CA LYS A 72 7.76 22.05 10.18
C LYS A 72 8.48 20.72 10.39
N VAL A 73 7.99 19.64 9.79
CA VAL A 73 8.69 18.36 9.77
C VAL A 73 9.98 18.50 8.97
N HIS A 74 9.93 19.09 7.77
CA HIS A 74 11.11 19.28 6.92
C HIS A 74 12.19 20.12 7.60
N GLU A 75 11.84 21.25 8.23
CA GLU A 75 12.77 22.06 9.03
C GLU A 75 13.50 21.22 10.10
N LYS A 76 12.76 20.33 10.79
CA LYS A 76 13.33 19.44 11.81
C LYS A 76 14.23 18.36 11.19
N LEU A 77 13.86 17.80 10.04
CA LEU A 77 14.67 16.78 9.37
C LEU A 77 15.96 17.37 8.81
N VAL A 78 15.91 18.58 8.24
CA VAL A 78 17.10 19.28 7.73
C VAL A 78 18.07 19.57 8.88
N ALA A 79 17.57 19.99 10.05
CA ALA A 79 18.39 20.16 11.24
C ALA A 79 19.04 18.84 11.73
N MET A 80 18.49 17.68 11.35
CA MET A 80 19.04 16.34 11.63
C MET A 80 19.90 15.80 10.47
N GLY A 81 20.22 16.63 9.47
CA GLY A 81 21.09 16.25 8.35
C GLY A 81 20.37 15.70 7.12
N PHE A 82 19.05 15.81 7.02
CA PHE A 82 18.33 15.39 5.81
C PHE A 82 18.68 16.27 4.61
N THR A 83 19.21 15.66 3.55
CA THR A 83 19.66 16.34 2.31
C THR A 83 18.64 16.27 1.18
N GLY A 84 17.50 15.59 1.37
CA GLY A 84 16.48 15.42 0.34
C GLY A 84 15.56 16.65 0.17
N SER A 85 14.71 16.60 -0.86
CA SER A 85 13.80 17.70 -1.18
C SER A 85 12.61 17.80 -0.21
N GLN A 86 12.06 19.02 -0.08
CA GLN A 86 10.82 19.24 0.66
C GLN A 86 9.65 18.42 0.11
N ARG A 87 9.54 18.27 -1.23
CA ARG A 87 8.50 17.45 -1.88
C ARG A 87 8.52 15.99 -1.39
N THR A 88 9.72 15.43 -1.19
CA THR A 88 9.88 14.08 -0.64
C THR A 88 9.34 14.00 0.78
N THR A 89 9.64 15.03 1.59
CA THR A 89 9.14 15.13 2.97
C THR A 89 7.63 15.28 3.01
N ASP A 90 7.06 16.14 2.17
CA ASP A 90 5.62 16.36 2.08
C ASP A 90 4.88 15.07 1.71
N LYS A 91 5.42 14.30 0.76
CA LYS A 91 4.87 13.00 0.38
C LYS A 91 4.89 12.01 1.56
N ALA A 92 6.03 11.86 2.23
CA ALA A 92 6.17 10.95 3.36
C ALA A 92 5.29 11.34 4.55
N VAL A 93 5.20 12.62 4.89
CA VAL A 93 4.30 13.12 5.94
C VAL A 93 2.84 12.85 5.59
N ARG A 94 2.45 13.00 4.33
CA ARG A 94 1.09 12.69 3.89
C ARG A 94 0.77 11.20 4.04
N GLU A 95 1.68 10.33 3.64
CA GLU A 95 1.57 8.86 3.80
C GLU A 95 1.47 8.51 5.30
N ALA A 96 2.39 8.99 6.14
CA ALA A 96 2.35 8.77 7.58
C ALA A 96 1.07 9.30 8.25
N LYS A 97 0.53 10.44 7.81
CA LYS A 97 -0.77 10.94 8.30
C LYS A 97 -1.94 10.07 7.85
N GLN A 98 -1.91 9.51 6.65
CA GLN A 98 -2.94 8.60 6.16
C GLN A 98 -2.95 7.32 6.99
N GLU A 99 -1.78 6.74 7.24
CA GLU A 99 -1.63 5.55 8.10
C GLU A 99 -2.05 5.85 9.55
N TRP A 100 -1.61 6.99 10.12
CA TRP A 100 -2.02 7.42 11.46
C TRP A 100 -3.54 7.54 11.59
N LYS A 101 -4.21 8.07 10.54
CA LYS A 101 -5.67 8.16 10.47
C LYS A 101 -6.31 6.79 10.26
N ALA A 102 -5.77 5.92 9.42
CA ALA A 102 -6.31 4.59 9.18
C ALA A 102 -6.33 3.75 10.46
N CYS A 103 -5.25 3.78 11.25
CA CYS A 103 -5.20 3.12 12.56
C CYS A 103 -6.18 3.68 13.59
N ARG A 104 -6.66 4.93 13.42
CA ARG A 104 -7.52 5.65 14.37
C ARG A 104 -8.90 5.96 13.82
N ALA A 105 -9.19 5.54 12.59
CA ALA A 105 -10.48 5.70 11.99
C ALA A 105 -11.45 4.84 12.80
N ARG A 106 -12.54 5.46 13.24
CA ARG A 106 -13.60 4.72 13.92
C ARG A 106 -14.12 3.68 12.91
N VAL A 107 -14.03 2.39 13.26
CA VAL A 107 -14.58 1.33 12.42
C VAL A 107 -16.08 1.55 12.35
N TYR A 108 -16.58 1.97 11.19
CA TYR A 108 -18.01 1.97 10.93
C TYR A 108 -18.44 0.51 10.85
N ARG A 109 -19.26 0.06 11.81
CA ARG A 109 -19.98 -1.19 11.70
C ARG A 109 -21.26 -0.91 10.91
N PRO A 110 -21.38 -1.36 9.66
CA PRO A 110 -22.60 -1.19 8.90
C PRO A 110 -23.71 -1.97 9.61
N TRP A 111 -24.78 -1.27 10.01
CA TRP A 111 -26.02 -1.95 10.30
C TRP A 111 -26.67 -2.26 8.94
N ILE A 112 -26.95 -3.54 8.69
CA ILE A 112 -27.84 -3.92 7.59
C ILE A 112 -29.25 -3.78 8.15
N ALA A 113 -30.04 -2.86 7.57
CA ALA A 113 -31.46 -2.79 7.85
C ALA A 113 -32.15 -3.91 7.07
N GLU A 114 -32.28 -5.09 7.67
CA GLU A 114 -33.28 -6.05 7.19
C GLU A 114 -34.66 -5.59 7.69
N PRO A 115 -35.70 -5.62 6.83
CA PRO A 115 -37.05 -5.30 7.28
C PRO A 115 -37.53 -6.41 8.22
N GLY A 116 -37.33 -6.24 9.54
CA GLY A 116 -37.92 -7.12 10.56
C GLY A 116 -37.13 -7.40 11.85
N GLY A 117 -35.88 -6.98 12.03
CA GLY A 117 -35.20 -7.23 13.33
C GLY A 117 -33.74 -6.77 13.45
N ILE A 118 -33.34 -6.46 14.67
CA ILE A 118 -31.97 -6.07 15.06
C ILE A 118 -31.25 -7.29 15.65
N THR A 119 -30.59 -8.07 14.79
CA THR A 119 -29.67 -9.13 15.24
C THR A 119 -28.25 -8.57 15.29
N LEU A 120 -27.65 -8.53 16.48
CA LEU A 120 -26.23 -8.24 16.64
C LEU A 120 -25.42 -9.41 16.06
N VAL A 121 -24.72 -9.18 14.95
CA VAL A 121 -23.73 -10.15 14.43
C VAL A 121 -22.49 -10.10 15.34
N LEU A 122 -22.47 -10.98 16.34
CA LEU A 122 -21.24 -11.36 17.05
C LEU A 122 -20.51 -12.38 16.18
N LEU A 123 -19.71 -11.92 15.22
CA LEU A 123 -18.69 -12.79 14.61
C LEU A 123 -17.37 -12.55 15.36
N THR A 124 -16.99 -13.58 16.10
CA THR A 124 -15.67 -13.87 16.65
C THR A 124 -14.60 -13.79 15.56
N LEU A 125 -13.51 -13.09 15.86
CA LEU A 125 -12.24 -13.14 15.13
C LEU A 125 -11.19 -13.61 16.14
N ASP A 126 -10.80 -14.87 16.03
CA ASP A 126 -9.41 -15.32 16.26
C ASP A 126 -8.68 -15.22 14.91
#